data_AF-A0A9D9JFY6-F1
#
_entry.id   AF-A0A9D9JFY6-F1
#
_cell.length_a   1.000
_cell.length_b   1.000
_cell.length_c   1.000
_cell.angle_alpha   90.00
_cell.angle_beta   90.00
_cell.angle_gamma   90.00
#
_symmetry.space_group_name_H-M   'P 1'
#
loop_
_entity.id
_entity.type
_entity.pdbx_description
1 polymer ?
#
loop_
_entity_poly.entity_id
_entity_poly.type
_entity_poly.pdbx_seq_one_letter_code
_entity_poly.pdbx_strand_id
1 'polypeptide(L)'
;MFPSRTRVRPRQLERRLPWSLSLAGLLIPLVLSVLTAAYVLWFRDDRTEVVVVDRVTGTPIAGAVIETDGAALQTDRTGRARLSVRAQETIRVSAPDHDTVLLKLDQERVRRVRIELRPHVVTGSVTRSSDGAPIAGATVQAVKAGATIVTAESDTRGQYLLRGVPEGAEIRIEHPDYAPMVVMLANDQTRLDAVLRPDVVLGIVRDTTGRPVRALVAAARGWVETGEDGSFRLKGVSVGDQVFVKAPGFRAAVLTVPENFRLDVSLEPIVIRAIYINALVAAKPESLEKRLQLVDRTELNAVVIDLKDSTGHVYYDTRVELARDIGAVRPILDPAKLVKDLKARGIYTIARIVVFEDPILAEARPEWAIKDRTTGQAWRTWNGLAWVNAYRQEVWNYNIALAVEAAAMGFDEIQLDYIRFPTDGPLQKADYGVAHTAENRTAAISAFLRRAHEALLPTPAYLAADIFGLTMWELGDSGIGQNLEAVAGVVDYVCPMLYPSHFWSGSLGYELPNDHPYEVMRYSLENGLKRVPEARAKFRPWLQDFSYGRGKPYGPDEVRAQIRAVYDAGLSSWMLWNADSVYQEAALETSG
;
A
#
# COMPACT_ATOMS: atom_id res chain seq x y z
N MET A 1 -69.38 -42.05 -107.71
CA MET A 1 -70.82 -42.06 -107.39
C MET A 1 -71.13 -40.80 -106.59
N PHE A 2 -71.87 -39.85 -107.18
CA PHE A 2 -72.56 -38.67 -106.58
C PHE A 2 -71.76 -37.62 -105.74
N PRO A 3 -72.20 -36.34 -105.63
CA PRO A 3 -72.62 -35.37 -106.66
C PRO A 3 -72.16 -33.90 -106.37
N SER A 4 -72.67 -32.96 -107.19
CA SER A 4 -73.00 -31.54 -106.90
C SER A 4 -71.84 -30.52 -106.83
N ARG A 5 -72.18 -29.21 -106.85
CA ARG A 5 -71.36 -28.04 -106.46
C ARG A 5 -70.43 -27.43 -107.54
N THR A 6 -70.86 -26.30 -108.11
CA THR A 6 -70.21 -25.47 -109.15
C THR A 6 -71.09 -24.23 -109.37
N ARG A 7 -70.73 -23.04 -109.87
CA ARG A 7 -69.57 -22.24 -110.36
C ARG A 7 -70.16 -20.78 -110.47
N VAL A 8 -69.47 -19.63 -110.45
CA VAL A 8 -68.59 -19.00 -111.47
C VAL A 8 -68.12 -17.60 -110.95
N ARG A 9 -66.79 -17.32 -111.04
CA ARG A 9 -66.01 -16.04 -111.24
C ARG A 9 -66.11 -14.84 -110.25
N PRO A 10 -64.98 -14.13 -109.97
CA PRO A 10 -64.21 -13.32 -110.95
C PRO A 10 -62.66 -13.48 -110.95
N ARG A 11 -62.04 -12.85 -111.94
CA ARG A 11 -60.61 -12.85 -112.30
C ARG A 11 -59.80 -11.77 -111.54
N GLN A 12 -58.62 -12.18 -111.08
CA GLN A 12 -57.28 -11.55 -111.08
C GLN A 12 -57.09 -10.01 -111.10
N LEU A 13 -56.22 -9.52 -110.20
CA LEU A 13 -54.98 -8.80 -110.54
C LEU A 13 -53.97 -8.77 -109.37
N GLU A 14 -52.69 -8.89 -109.73
CA GLU A 14 -51.52 -9.13 -108.88
C GLU A 14 -50.98 -7.88 -108.15
N ARG A 15 -50.29 -8.08 -107.02
CA ARG A 15 -48.98 -7.45 -106.72
C ARG A 15 -48.26 -8.19 -105.58
N ARG A 16 -47.10 -8.77 -105.91
CA ARG A 16 -46.14 -9.39 -104.98
C ARG A 16 -45.28 -8.30 -104.32
N LEU A 17 -45.04 -8.41 -103.01
CA LEU A 17 -43.83 -7.88 -102.36
C LEU A 17 -42.84 -9.06 -102.20
N PRO A 18 -41.59 -8.94 -102.67
CA PRO A 18 -40.61 -10.02 -102.62
C PRO A 18 -40.12 -10.31 -101.19
N TRP A 19 -39.91 -11.59 -100.88
CA TRP A 19 -39.58 -12.11 -99.53
C TRP A 19 -38.29 -11.57 -98.89
N SER A 20 -37.39 -10.93 -99.64
CA SER A 20 -36.15 -10.36 -99.11
C SER A 20 -36.37 -9.13 -98.20
N LEU A 21 -37.49 -8.41 -98.36
CA LEU A 21 -37.84 -7.26 -97.50
C LEU A 21 -38.54 -7.66 -96.19
N SER A 22 -39.06 -8.88 -96.09
CA SER A 22 -39.72 -9.39 -94.87
C SER A 22 -38.74 -9.98 -93.85
N LEU A 23 -37.54 -10.41 -94.26
CA LEU A 23 -36.53 -10.92 -93.33
C LEU A 23 -35.86 -9.79 -92.53
N ALA A 24 -35.57 -8.66 -93.18
CA ALA A 24 -34.94 -7.50 -92.52
C ALA A 24 -35.86 -6.84 -91.47
N GLY A 25 -37.18 -6.84 -91.71
CA GLY A 25 -38.18 -6.29 -90.78
C GLY A 25 -38.37 -7.08 -89.49
N LEU A 26 -37.94 -8.34 -89.43
CA LEU A 26 -38.01 -9.21 -88.24
C LEU A 26 -36.63 -9.43 -87.58
N LEU A 27 -35.56 -9.50 -88.36
CA LEU A 27 -34.21 -9.72 -87.83
C LEU A 27 -33.64 -8.50 -87.11
N ILE A 28 -33.89 -7.28 -87.59
CA ILE A 28 -33.37 -6.07 -86.96
C ILE A 28 -33.96 -5.86 -85.55
N PRO A 29 -35.30 -5.93 -85.34
CA PRO A 29 -35.86 -5.88 -83.99
C PRO A 29 -35.40 -7.05 -83.12
N LEU A 30 -35.26 -8.27 -83.65
CA LEU A 30 -34.81 -9.43 -82.87
C LEU A 30 -33.35 -9.29 -82.43
N VAL A 31 -32.46 -8.87 -83.32
CA VAL A 31 -31.04 -8.63 -83.00
C VAL A 31 -30.90 -7.44 -82.05
N LEU A 32 -31.65 -6.35 -82.25
CA LEU A 32 -31.70 -5.25 -81.27
C LEU A 32 -32.30 -5.70 -79.94
N SER A 33 -33.30 -6.59 -79.91
CA SER A 33 -33.88 -7.12 -78.68
C SER A 33 -32.91 -8.04 -77.95
N VAL A 34 -32.17 -8.88 -78.69
CA VAL A 34 -31.13 -9.76 -78.13
C VAL A 34 -29.92 -8.94 -77.69
N LEU A 35 -29.50 -7.92 -78.44
CA LEU A 35 -28.43 -6.99 -78.03
C LEU A 35 -28.87 -6.09 -76.88
N THR A 36 -30.13 -5.67 -76.83
CA THR A 36 -30.68 -4.90 -75.70
C THR A 36 -30.87 -5.79 -74.48
N ALA A 37 -31.31 -7.04 -74.65
CA ALA A 37 -31.38 -8.02 -73.57
C ALA A 37 -29.98 -8.40 -73.07
N ALA A 38 -29.01 -8.58 -73.98
CA ALA A 38 -27.61 -8.82 -73.62
C ALA A 38 -26.98 -7.58 -72.97
N TYR A 39 -27.27 -6.38 -73.46
CA TYR A 39 -26.84 -5.11 -72.85
C TYR A 39 -27.49 -4.92 -71.48
N VAL A 40 -28.78 -5.21 -71.32
CA VAL A 40 -29.48 -5.16 -70.03
C VAL A 40 -29.03 -6.27 -69.08
N LEU A 41 -28.67 -7.45 -69.57
CA LEU A 41 -28.14 -8.54 -68.74
C LEU A 41 -26.67 -8.33 -68.35
N TRP A 42 -25.88 -7.66 -69.20
CA TRP A 42 -24.44 -7.47 -69.00
C TRP A 42 -24.08 -6.12 -68.37
N PHE A 43 -24.78 -5.03 -68.71
CA PHE A 43 -24.51 -3.67 -68.22
C PHE A 43 -25.43 -3.22 -67.07
N ARG A 44 -26.42 -4.03 -66.65
CA ARG A 44 -27.38 -3.70 -65.57
C ARG A 44 -27.22 -4.59 -64.33
N ASP A 45 -26.03 -5.13 -64.08
CA ASP A 45 -25.70 -5.68 -62.76
C ASP A 45 -25.34 -4.50 -61.84
N ASP A 46 -26.36 -3.76 -61.38
CA ASP A 46 -26.24 -2.61 -60.46
C ASP A 46 -25.85 -3.04 -59.03
N ARG A 47 -25.42 -4.30 -58.86
CA ARG A 47 -25.02 -4.87 -57.58
C ARG A 47 -23.63 -4.41 -57.20
N THR A 48 -23.50 -3.95 -55.96
CA THR A 48 -22.21 -3.58 -55.38
C THR A 48 -21.48 -4.86 -54.95
N GLU A 49 -20.22 -5.01 -55.34
CA GLU A 49 -19.37 -6.10 -54.84
C GLU A 49 -18.71 -5.64 -53.53
N VAL A 50 -18.99 -6.31 -52.42
CA VAL A 50 -18.30 -6.12 -51.16
C VAL A 50 -17.21 -7.18 -51.02
N VAL A 51 -16.01 -6.74 -50.65
CA VAL A 51 -14.88 -7.59 -50.30
C VAL A 51 -14.58 -7.38 -48.83
N VAL A 52 -14.82 -8.40 -48.01
CA VAL A 52 -14.54 -8.37 -46.57
C VAL A 52 -13.19 -9.04 -46.31
N VAL A 53 -12.31 -8.32 -45.61
CA VAL A 53 -10.97 -8.79 -45.27
C VAL A 53 -10.66 -8.56 -43.80
N ASP A 54 -9.73 -9.35 -43.27
CA ASP A 54 -9.10 -9.11 -41.99
C ASP A 54 -8.17 -7.88 -42.12
N ARG A 55 -8.35 -6.91 -41.22
CA ARG A 55 -7.64 -5.62 -41.25
C ARG A 55 -6.13 -5.76 -41.05
N VAL A 56 -5.68 -6.80 -40.36
CA VAL A 56 -4.27 -7.00 -39.95
C VAL A 56 -3.51 -7.79 -41.01
N THR A 57 -4.08 -8.91 -41.45
CA THR A 57 -3.45 -9.83 -42.41
C THR A 57 -3.79 -9.49 -43.85
N GLY A 58 -4.85 -8.71 -44.09
CA GLY A 58 -5.40 -8.43 -45.42
C GLY A 58 -6.08 -9.62 -46.08
N THR A 59 -6.20 -10.76 -45.37
CA THR A 59 -6.75 -12.01 -45.91
C THR A 59 -8.27 -11.93 -46.06
N PRO A 60 -8.86 -12.55 -47.09
CA PRO A 60 -10.30 -12.54 -47.25
C PRO A 60 -11.03 -13.34 -46.17
N ILE A 61 -12.09 -12.78 -45.60
CA ILE A 61 -12.89 -13.44 -44.57
C ILE A 61 -14.06 -14.14 -45.24
N ALA A 62 -14.03 -15.48 -45.29
CA ALA A 62 -15.13 -16.30 -45.78
C ALA A 62 -16.22 -16.44 -44.71
N GLY A 63 -17.50 -16.43 -45.12
CA GLY A 63 -18.63 -16.57 -44.21
C GLY A 63 -18.93 -15.35 -43.34
N ALA A 64 -18.31 -14.20 -43.61
CA ALA A 64 -18.66 -12.94 -42.96
C ALA A 64 -20.11 -12.58 -43.30
N VAL A 65 -20.90 -12.23 -42.30
CA VAL A 65 -22.32 -11.92 -42.43
C VAL A 65 -22.47 -10.43 -42.72
N ILE A 66 -23.13 -10.12 -43.82
CA ILE A 66 -23.53 -8.78 -44.25
C ILE A 66 -25.05 -8.69 -44.11
N GLU A 67 -25.50 -7.97 -43.10
CA GLU A 67 -26.92 -7.70 -42.84
C GLU A 67 -27.29 -6.35 -43.47
N THR A 68 -28.42 -6.35 -44.19
CA THR A 68 -29.06 -5.17 -44.77
C THR A 68 -30.52 -5.14 -44.31
N ASP A 69 -31.29 -4.08 -44.64
CA ASP A 69 -32.66 -3.88 -44.12
C ASP A 69 -33.66 -4.98 -44.52
N GLY A 70 -33.30 -5.86 -45.46
CA GLY A 70 -34.17 -6.93 -45.97
C GLY A 70 -33.53 -8.30 -46.12
N ALA A 71 -32.23 -8.48 -45.85
CA ALA A 71 -31.56 -9.77 -46.02
C ALA A 71 -30.23 -9.86 -45.24
N ALA A 72 -29.82 -11.09 -44.94
CA ALA A 72 -28.47 -11.42 -44.49
C ALA A 72 -27.77 -12.27 -45.57
N LEU A 73 -26.58 -11.84 -45.99
CA LEU A 73 -25.74 -12.52 -46.97
C LEU A 73 -24.44 -12.95 -46.30
N GLN A 74 -23.83 -14.04 -46.78
CA GLN A 74 -22.49 -14.45 -46.36
C GLN A 74 -21.49 -14.29 -47.48
N THR A 75 -20.25 -13.91 -47.15
CA THR A 75 -19.16 -13.87 -48.10
C THR A 75 -18.73 -15.27 -48.55
N ASP A 76 -18.32 -15.39 -49.81
CA ASP A 76 -17.75 -16.61 -50.36
C ASP A 76 -16.31 -16.88 -49.86
N ARG A 77 -15.69 -17.95 -50.38
CA ARG A 77 -14.32 -18.38 -50.02
C ARG A 77 -13.24 -17.34 -50.32
N THR A 78 -13.56 -16.36 -51.17
CA THR A 78 -12.67 -15.25 -51.56
C THR A 78 -13.02 -13.96 -50.82
N GLY A 79 -13.87 -14.04 -49.79
CA GLY A 79 -14.32 -12.93 -48.97
C GLY A 79 -15.29 -12.00 -49.68
N ARG A 80 -15.94 -12.44 -50.76
CA ARG A 80 -16.78 -11.59 -51.61
C ARG A 80 -18.26 -11.88 -51.45
N ALA A 81 -19.06 -10.83 -51.54
CA ALA A 81 -20.51 -10.92 -51.66
C ALA A 81 -21.01 -9.83 -52.64
N ARG A 82 -22.10 -10.12 -53.35
CA ARG A 82 -22.76 -9.14 -54.23
C ARG A 82 -24.11 -8.77 -53.66
N LEU A 83 -24.34 -7.47 -53.46
CA LEU A 83 -25.53 -6.95 -52.81
C LEU A 83 -26.26 -5.96 -53.72
N SER A 84 -27.59 -6.08 -53.73
CA SER A 84 -28.51 -5.09 -54.28
C SER A 84 -28.92 -4.14 -53.15
N VAL A 85 -28.16 -3.07 -52.96
CA VAL A 85 -28.37 -2.11 -51.87
C VAL A 85 -29.27 -0.98 -52.33
N ARG A 86 -30.15 -0.44 -51.49
CA ARG A 86 -30.88 0.81 -51.76
C ARG A 86 -29.98 2.01 -51.43
N ALA A 87 -30.26 3.17 -52.03
CA ALA A 87 -29.51 4.40 -51.75
C ALA A 87 -29.60 4.77 -50.26
N GLN A 88 -28.47 5.13 -49.64
CA GLN A 88 -28.36 5.55 -48.24
C GLN A 88 -28.63 4.44 -47.19
N GLU A 89 -28.70 3.18 -47.60
CA GLU A 89 -28.84 2.04 -46.69
C GLU A 89 -27.56 1.82 -45.86
N THR A 90 -27.73 1.49 -44.58
CA THR A 90 -26.63 1.14 -43.68
C THR A 90 -26.50 -0.38 -43.65
N ILE A 91 -25.33 -0.90 -43.98
CA ILE A 91 -25.03 -2.32 -43.87
C ILE A 91 -24.27 -2.60 -42.59
N ARG A 92 -24.58 -3.73 -41.95
CA ARG A 92 -23.86 -4.26 -40.80
C ARG A 92 -23.05 -5.46 -41.22
N VAL A 93 -21.73 -5.38 -41.08
CA VAL A 93 -20.81 -6.47 -41.45
C VAL A 93 -20.18 -7.02 -40.19
N SER A 94 -20.26 -8.34 -40.02
CA SER A 94 -19.73 -9.04 -38.85
C SER A 94 -19.09 -10.36 -39.27
N ALA A 95 -18.07 -10.78 -38.53
CA ALA A 95 -17.45 -12.09 -38.67
C ALA A 95 -17.04 -12.60 -37.29
N PRO A 96 -16.96 -13.94 -37.08
CA PRO A 96 -16.41 -14.50 -35.85
C PRO A 96 -15.04 -13.90 -35.55
N ASP A 97 -14.77 -13.60 -34.27
CA ASP A 97 -13.49 -13.08 -33.80
C ASP A 97 -13.08 -11.69 -34.35
N HIS A 98 -14.02 -10.98 -35.00
CA HIS A 98 -13.82 -9.64 -35.55
C HIS A 98 -14.88 -8.63 -35.08
N ASP A 99 -14.50 -7.37 -35.06
CA ASP A 99 -15.40 -6.26 -34.82
C ASP A 99 -16.49 -6.16 -35.89
N THR A 100 -17.66 -5.71 -35.43
CA THR A 100 -18.75 -5.36 -36.33
C THR A 100 -18.54 -3.95 -36.88
N VAL A 101 -18.64 -3.81 -38.21
CA VAL A 101 -18.58 -2.51 -38.88
C VAL A 101 -19.96 -2.14 -39.40
N LEU A 102 -20.38 -0.91 -39.12
CA LEU A 102 -21.58 -0.29 -39.72
C LEU A 102 -21.11 0.68 -40.80
N LEU A 103 -21.56 0.47 -42.04
CA LEU A 103 -21.16 1.30 -43.18
C LEU A 103 -22.40 1.78 -43.92
N LYS A 104 -22.48 3.10 -44.16
CA LYS A 104 -23.49 3.68 -45.04
C LYS A 104 -23.00 3.68 -46.47
N LEU A 105 -23.75 3.05 -47.37
CA LEU A 105 -23.40 2.98 -48.79
C LEU A 105 -24.05 4.13 -49.57
N ASP A 106 -23.24 4.93 -50.27
CA ASP A 106 -23.71 5.98 -51.17
C ASP A 106 -23.65 5.52 -52.63
N GLN A 107 -24.77 5.66 -53.33
CA GLN A 107 -25.02 4.97 -54.60
C GLN A 107 -24.38 5.63 -55.84
N GLU A 108 -23.78 6.82 -55.72
CA GLU A 108 -23.41 7.55 -56.94
C GLU A 108 -22.16 7.04 -57.68
N ARG A 109 -21.37 6.08 -57.17
CA ARG A 109 -20.22 5.54 -57.95
C ARG A 109 -19.52 4.25 -57.49
N VAL A 110 -19.95 3.58 -56.42
CA VAL A 110 -19.10 2.51 -55.84
C VAL A 110 -19.50 1.12 -56.36
N ARG A 111 -18.81 0.65 -57.41
CA ARG A 111 -18.99 -0.72 -57.93
C ARG A 111 -18.36 -1.80 -57.03
N ARG A 112 -17.37 -1.43 -56.22
CA ARG A 112 -16.66 -2.32 -55.30
C ARG A 112 -16.31 -1.60 -54.00
N VAL A 113 -16.68 -2.20 -52.88
CA VAL A 113 -16.39 -1.70 -51.53
C VAL A 113 -15.49 -2.72 -50.83
N ARG A 114 -14.36 -2.26 -50.27
CA ARG A 114 -13.52 -3.08 -49.39
C ARG A 114 -13.88 -2.75 -47.94
N ILE A 115 -14.20 -3.76 -47.15
CA ILE A 115 -14.52 -3.61 -45.74
C ILE A 115 -13.48 -4.39 -44.95
N GLU A 116 -12.78 -3.68 -44.08
CA GLU A 116 -11.73 -4.25 -43.24
C GLU A 116 -12.30 -4.44 -41.84
N LEU A 117 -12.37 -5.69 -41.38
CA LEU A 117 -12.81 -6.00 -40.03
C LEU A 117 -11.59 -6.15 -39.13
N ARG A 118 -11.58 -5.46 -37.99
CA ARG A 118 -10.51 -5.61 -36.99
C ARG A 118 -10.71 -6.93 -36.24
N PRO A 119 -9.71 -7.81 -36.14
CA PRO A 119 -9.75 -8.92 -35.20
C PRO A 119 -9.76 -8.38 -33.75
N HIS A 120 -10.63 -8.94 -32.90
CA HIS A 120 -10.70 -8.60 -31.48
C HIS A 120 -10.23 -9.75 -30.58
N VAL A 121 -9.43 -10.64 -31.15
CA VAL A 121 -8.86 -11.78 -30.43
C VAL A 121 -7.38 -11.53 -30.24
N VAL A 122 -6.95 -11.62 -28.98
CA VAL A 122 -5.55 -11.55 -28.59
C VAL A 122 -5.13 -12.89 -28.03
N THR A 123 -4.05 -13.43 -28.58
CA THR A 123 -3.44 -14.67 -28.12
C THR A 123 -2.05 -14.40 -27.55
N GLY A 124 -1.54 -15.33 -26.77
CA GLY A 124 -0.18 -15.21 -26.28
C GLY A 124 0.16 -16.26 -25.25
N SER A 125 1.36 -16.14 -24.72
CA SER A 125 1.87 -16.98 -23.66
C SER A 125 2.28 -16.15 -22.44
N VAL A 126 2.16 -16.73 -21.25
CA VAL A 126 2.67 -16.16 -20.00
C VAL A 126 3.79 -17.05 -19.50
N THR A 127 4.98 -16.46 -19.36
CA THR A 127 6.20 -17.18 -18.99
C THR A 127 6.92 -16.50 -17.83
N ARG A 128 7.75 -17.26 -17.11
CA ARG A 128 8.55 -16.78 -15.99
C ARG A 128 9.84 -16.13 -16.49
N SER A 129 10.22 -15.00 -15.89
CA SER A 129 11.43 -14.25 -16.27
C SER A 129 12.75 -14.99 -16.01
N SER A 130 12.80 -15.89 -15.03
CA SER A 130 14.06 -16.53 -14.60
C SER A 130 14.52 -17.68 -15.50
N ASP A 131 13.58 -18.44 -16.07
CA ASP A 131 13.85 -19.69 -16.80
C ASP A 131 12.99 -19.86 -18.06
N GLY A 132 12.06 -18.94 -18.34
CA GLY A 132 11.13 -19.04 -19.46
C GLY A 132 10.03 -20.09 -19.27
N ALA A 133 9.89 -20.69 -18.09
CA ALA A 133 8.88 -21.71 -17.84
C ALA A 133 7.45 -21.14 -17.99
N PRO A 134 6.49 -21.92 -18.52
CA PRO A 134 5.11 -21.47 -18.65
C PRO A 134 4.46 -21.24 -17.28
N ILE A 135 3.65 -20.19 -17.17
CA ILE A 135 2.86 -19.86 -15.98
C ILE A 135 1.40 -20.16 -16.27
N ALA A 136 0.84 -21.15 -15.58
CA ALA A 136 -0.58 -21.51 -15.65
C ALA A 136 -1.42 -20.70 -14.66
N GLY A 137 -2.69 -20.46 -14.97
CA GLY A 137 -3.62 -19.76 -14.07
C GLY A 137 -3.33 -18.26 -13.92
N ALA A 138 -2.55 -17.66 -14.82
CA ALA A 138 -2.39 -16.21 -14.86
C ALA A 138 -3.66 -15.59 -15.45
N THR A 139 -4.28 -14.66 -14.72
CA THR A 139 -5.48 -13.94 -15.15
C THR A 139 -5.08 -12.85 -16.14
N VAL A 140 -5.60 -12.92 -17.36
CA VAL A 140 -5.38 -11.94 -18.44
C VAL A 140 -6.66 -11.17 -18.68
N GLN A 141 -6.64 -9.86 -18.50
CA GLN A 141 -7.80 -8.98 -18.59
C GLN A 141 -7.58 -7.89 -19.64
N ALA A 142 -8.57 -7.60 -20.47
CA ALA A 142 -8.61 -6.37 -21.24
C ALA A 142 -9.46 -5.33 -20.51
N VAL A 143 -8.86 -4.19 -20.21
CA VAL A 143 -9.44 -3.08 -19.48
C VAL A 143 -9.58 -1.88 -20.41
N LYS A 144 -10.73 -1.21 -20.39
CA LYS A 144 -10.96 0.03 -21.13
C LYS A 144 -11.75 1.00 -20.28
N ALA A 145 -11.27 2.25 -20.20
CA ALA A 145 -11.86 3.29 -19.33
C ALA A 145 -12.05 2.83 -17.87
N GLY A 146 -11.10 2.05 -17.34
CA GLY A 146 -11.11 1.54 -15.96
C GLY A 146 -12.01 0.33 -15.71
N ALA A 147 -12.76 -0.16 -16.70
CA ALA A 147 -13.60 -1.35 -16.58
C ALA A 147 -12.97 -2.57 -17.27
N THR A 148 -12.99 -3.72 -16.60
CA THR A 148 -12.63 -5.01 -17.21
C THR A 148 -13.72 -5.41 -18.19
N ILE A 149 -13.34 -5.55 -19.47
CA ILE A 149 -14.25 -5.87 -20.57
C ILE A 149 -14.29 -7.37 -20.81
N VAL A 150 -13.12 -8.01 -20.85
CA VAL A 150 -12.96 -9.46 -21.05
C VAL A 150 -11.82 -10.01 -20.20
N THR A 151 -11.96 -11.27 -19.79
CA THR A 151 -10.99 -11.98 -18.95
C THR A 151 -10.75 -13.38 -19.51
N ALA A 152 -9.52 -13.86 -19.43
CA ALA A 152 -9.12 -15.24 -19.69
C ALA A 152 -8.08 -15.69 -18.66
N GLU A 153 -7.78 -16.98 -18.61
CA GLU A 153 -6.67 -17.52 -17.82
C GLU A 153 -5.70 -18.27 -18.74
N SER A 154 -4.42 -18.27 -18.37
CA SER A 154 -3.42 -19.08 -19.07
C SER A 154 -3.56 -20.57 -18.74
N ASP A 155 -3.40 -21.43 -19.74
CA ASP A 155 -3.44 -22.88 -19.61
C ASP A 155 -2.15 -23.46 -18.98
N THR A 156 -2.05 -24.79 -18.86
CA THR A 156 -0.88 -25.48 -18.32
C THR A 156 0.40 -25.31 -19.13
N ARG A 157 0.30 -24.83 -20.37
CA ARG A 157 1.42 -24.45 -21.26
C ARG A 157 1.63 -22.94 -21.30
N GLY A 158 0.99 -22.20 -20.39
CA GLY A 158 1.04 -20.75 -20.29
C GLY A 158 0.29 -20.03 -21.40
N GLN A 159 -0.44 -20.72 -22.29
CA GLN A 159 -1.11 -20.11 -23.43
C GLN A 159 -2.46 -19.53 -23.01
N TYR A 160 -2.84 -18.39 -23.56
CA TYR A 160 -4.15 -17.79 -23.34
C TYR A 160 -4.81 -17.34 -24.66
N LEU A 161 -6.13 -17.25 -24.62
CA LEU A 161 -6.97 -16.75 -25.71
C LEU A 161 -7.99 -15.77 -25.14
N LEU A 162 -7.83 -14.49 -25.45
CA LEU A 162 -8.71 -13.42 -25.01
C LEU A 162 -9.58 -12.97 -26.19
N ARG A 163 -10.88 -13.26 -26.15
CA ARG A 163 -11.84 -12.88 -27.20
C ARG A 163 -12.64 -11.65 -26.79
N GLY A 164 -12.88 -10.73 -27.73
CA GLY A 164 -13.68 -9.53 -27.50
C GLY A 164 -12.87 -8.32 -26.98
N VAL A 165 -11.59 -8.26 -27.30
CA VAL A 165 -10.69 -7.17 -26.88
C VAL A 165 -11.01 -5.90 -27.67
N PRO A 166 -11.42 -4.79 -27.00
CA PRO A 166 -11.69 -3.55 -27.69
C PRO A 166 -10.37 -2.86 -28.11
N GLU A 167 -10.42 -2.08 -29.19
CA GLU A 167 -9.27 -1.28 -29.62
C GLU A 167 -8.88 -0.22 -28.59
N GLY A 168 -7.56 -0.08 -28.40
CA GLY A 168 -6.97 0.75 -27.34
C GLY A 168 -7.18 0.21 -25.93
N ALA A 169 -7.50 -1.09 -25.76
CA ALA A 169 -7.53 -1.72 -24.45
C ALA A 169 -6.13 -1.80 -23.82
N GLU A 170 -6.10 -1.63 -22.50
CA GLU A 170 -4.99 -2.03 -21.65
C GLU A 170 -5.12 -3.52 -21.33
N ILE A 171 -4.04 -4.28 -21.47
CA ILE A 171 -3.98 -5.68 -21.04
C ILE A 171 -3.28 -5.75 -19.69
N ARG A 172 -4.00 -6.26 -18.70
CA ARG A 172 -3.52 -6.51 -17.34
C ARG A 172 -3.38 -8.01 -17.14
N ILE A 173 -2.18 -8.44 -16.76
CA ILE A 173 -1.84 -9.84 -16.50
C ILE A 173 -1.42 -9.97 -15.05
N GLU A 174 -2.11 -10.83 -14.29
CA GLU A 174 -1.91 -11.00 -12.86
C GLU A 174 -1.71 -12.46 -12.48
N HIS A 175 -0.90 -12.71 -11.46
CA HIS A 175 -0.74 -14.01 -10.83
C HIS A 175 -0.41 -13.84 -9.34
N PRO A 176 -0.81 -14.77 -8.44
CA PRO A 176 -0.53 -14.65 -7.01
C PRO A 176 0.97 -14.56 -6.66
N ASP A 177 1.82 -15.27 -7.40
CA ASP A 177 3.28 -15.40 -7.18
C ASP A 177 4.17 -14.45 -7.99
N TYR A 178 3.60 -13.63 -8.88
CA TYR A 178 4.39 -12.76 -9.76
C TYR A 178 3.86 -11.33 -9.78
N ALA A 179 4.75 -10.39 -10.12
CA ALA A 179 4.39 -9.00 -10.32
C ALA A 179 3.37 -8.87 -11.47
N PRO A 180 2.34 -8.02 -11.31
CA PRO A 180 1.41 -7.76 -12.39
C PRO A 180 2.13 -7.06 -13.55
N MET A 181 1.73 -7.40 -14.78
CA MET A 181 2.16 -6.73 -16.00
C MET A 181 0.98 -6.00 -16.63
N VAL A 182 1.17 -4.73 -16.95
CA VAL A 182 0.16 -3.87 -17.58
C VAL A 182 0.73 -3.34 -18.88
N VAL A 183 0.06 -3.57 -20.00
CA VAL A 183 0.53 -3.23 -21.35
C VAL A 183 -0.59 -2.62 -22.15
N MET A 184 -0.36 -1.44 -22.72
CA MET A 184 -1.25 -0.89 -23.75
C MET A 184 -1.03 -1.66 -25.06
N LEU A 185 -2.08 -2.30 -25.58
CA LEU A 185 -1.97 -2.96 -26.89
C LEU A 185 -1.77 -1.93 -27.98
N ALA A 186 -0.80 -2.19 -28.86
CA ALA A 186 -0.67 -1.43 -30.09
C ALA A 186 -1.90 -1.67 -30.99
N ASN A 187 -2.20 -0.71 -31.86
CA ASN A 187 -3.23 -0.89 -32.87
C ASN A 187 -2.96 -2.17 -33.67
N ASP A 188 -4.02 -2.94 -33.91
CA ASP A 188 -3.96 -4.18 -34.70
C ASP A 188 -3.11 -5.32 -34.10
N GLN A 189 -2.63 -5.18 -32.86
CA GLN A 189 -1.89 -6.22 -32.17
C GLN A 189 -2.81 -7.38 -31.75
N THR A 190 -2.61 -8.56 -32.36
CA THR A 190 -3.37 -9.79 -32.08
C THR A 190 -2.59 -10.84 -31.28
N ARG A 191 -1.31 -10.54 -30.98
CA ARG A 191 -0.44 -11.40 -30.17
C ARG A 191 0.31 -10.61 -29.11
N LEU A 192 0.34 -11.10 -27.88
CA LEU A 192 1.08 -10.52 -26.76
C LEU A 192 1.68 -11.64 -25.90
N ASP A 193 2.99 -11.87 -26.02
CA ASP A 193 3.69 -12.77 -25.11
C ASP A 193 4.14 -11.97 -23.87
N ALA A 194 3.87 -12.53 -22.70
CA ALA A 194 4.07 -11.92 -21.40
C ALA A 194 5.16 -12.66 -20.62
N VAL A 195 6.05 -11.88 -20.00
CA VAL A 195 7.10 -12.39 -19.12
C VAL A 195 6.88 -11.80 -17.73
N LEU A 196 6.47 -12.62 -16.77
CA LEU A 196 6.24 -12.19 -15.40
C LEU A 196 7.47 -12.46 -14.53
N ARG A 197 7.81 -11.46 -13.71
CA ARG A 197 8.90 -11.55 -12.72
C ARG A 197 8.34 -12.00 -11.36
N PRO A 198 9.03 -12.90 -10.63
CA PRO A 198 8.65 -13.19 -9.25
C PRO A 198 8.66 -11.90 -8.43
N ASP A 199 7.70 -11.77 -7.52
CA ASP A 199 7.65 -10.64 -6.59
C ASP A 199 7.29 -11.05 -5.17
N VAL A 200 7.40 -12.35 -4.89
CA VAL A 200 7.05 -12.95 -3.60
C VAL A 200 8.28 -13.61 -3.01
N VAL A 201 8.69 -13.13 -1.84
CA VAL A 201 9.69 -13.80 -1.01
C VAL A 201 9.00 -14.75 -0.05
N LEU A 202 9.52 -15.97 0.01
CA LEU A 202 9.16 -16.97 1.00
C LEU A 202 10.29 -17.11 2.00
N GLY A 203 9.97 -17.31 3.26
CA GLY A 203 11.02 -17.55 4.24
C GLY A 203 10.53 -18.12 5.55
N ILE A 204 11.48 -18.31 6.44
CA ILE A 204 11.25 -18.73 7.82
C ILE A 204 12.09 -17.85 8.75
N VAL A 205 11.51 -17.48 9.89
CA VAL A 205 12.18 -16.72 10.94
C VAL A 205 12.34 -17.60 12.16
N ARG A 206 13.59 -17.71 12.63
CA ARG A 206 13.98 -18.50 13.80
C ARG A 206 14.86 -17.68 14.72
N ASP A 207 15.00 -18.12 15.97
CA ASP A 207 16.05 -17.62 16.85
C ASP A 207 17.39 -18.35 16.59
N THR A 208 18.45 -17.95 17.29
CA THR A 208 19.77 -18.58 17.21
C THR A 208 19.82 -20.04 17.69
N THR A 209 18.75 -20.52 18.35
CA THR A 209 18.58 -21.93 18.76
C THR A 209 17.78 -22.75 17.75
N GLY A 210 17.28 -22.13 16.68
CA GLY A 210 16.49 -22.75 15.62
C GLY A 210 14.99 -22.82 15.91
N ARG A 211 14.50 -22.21 17.00
CA ARG A 211 13.06 -22.17 17.31
C ARG A 211 12.36 -21.13 16.43
N PRO A 212 11.14 -21.39 15.94
CA PRO A 212 10.40 -20.41 15.16
C PRO A 212 10.07 -19.17 16.00
N VAL A 213 10.09 -18.00 15.36
CA VAL A 213 9.80 -16.71 16.01
C VAL A 213 8.64 -16.03 15.28
N ARG A 214 7.64 -15.59 16.05
CA ARG A 214 6.58 -14.70 15.54
C ARG A 214 7.15 -13.30 15.32
N ALA A 215 7.26 -12.88 14.07
CA ALA A 215 7.93 -11.65 13.68
C ALA A 215 7.13 -10.87 12.63
N LEU A 216 7.38 -9.55 12.59
CA LEU A 216 6.96 -8.68 11.49
C LEU A 216 8.05 -8.68 10.43
N VAL A 217 7.66 -8.96 9.18
CA VAL A 217 8.53 -8.98 8.01
C VAL A 217 8.04 -7.92 7.04
N ALA A 218 8.85 -6.90 6.77
CA ALA A 218 8.45 -5.73 6.02
C ALA A 218 9.45 -5.39 4.91
N ALA A 219 8.94 -4.81 3.83
CA ALA A 219 9.70 -4.16 2.77
C ALA A 219 9.01 -2.84 2.40
N ALA A 220 9.59 -2.07 1.48
CA ALA A 220 9.10 -0.75 1.11
C ALA A 220 7.63 -0.70 0.66
N ARG A 221 7.07 -1.81 0.15
CA ARG A 221 5.73 -1.87 -0.46
C ARG A 221 4.72 -2.73 0.30
N GLY A 222 5.10 -3.29 1.45
CA GLY A 222 4.20 -4.15 2.21
C GLY A 222 4.91 -4.88 3.34
N TRP A 223 4.11 -5.51 4.19
CA TRP A 223 4.59 -6.28 5.33
C TRP A 223 3.63 -7.43 5.62
N VAL A 224 4.13 -8.43 6.33
CA VAL A 224 3.37 -9.58 6.83
C VAL A 224 3.85 -9.95 8.23
N GLU A 225 3.00 -10.63 8.98
CA GLU A 225 3.40 -11.32 10.19
C GLU A 225 3.69 -12.79 9.86
N THR A 226 4.70 -13.38 10.48
CA THR A 226 4.99 -14.81 10.31
C THR A 226 3.92 -15.68 10.95
N GLY A 227 3.75 -16.91 10.45
CA GLY A 227 2.98 -17.96 11.11
C GLY A 227 3.63 -18.44 12.41
N GLU A 228 2.94 -19.32 13.14
CA GLU A 228 3.45 -19.94 14.38
C GLU A 228 4.71 -20.78 14.16
N ASP A 229 4.91 -21.31 12.95
CA ASP A 229 6.10 -22.03 12.53
C ASP A 229 7.23 -21.10 12.02
N GLY A 230 7.04 -19.79 12.15
CA GLY A 230 7.97 -18.76 11.70
C GLY A 230 7.94 -18.53 10.18
N SER A 231 7.10 -19.24 9.42
CA SER A 231 7.04 -19.08 7.97
C SER A 231 6.38 -17.76 7.56
N PHE A 232 6.81 -17.18 6.43
CA PHE A 232 6.17 -16.00 5.86
C PHE A 232 6.16 -16.02 4.34
N ARG A 233 5.24 -15.22 3.79
CA ARG A 233 5.09 -14.97 2.36
C ARG A 233 4.89 -13.47 2.15
N LEU A 234 5.93 -12.77 1.71
CA LEU A 234 5.92 -11.33 1.49
C LEU A 234 5.84 -11.02 -0.01
N LYS A 235 4.76 -10.35 -0.44
CA LYS A 235 4.55 -9.93 -1.84
C LYS A 235 5.02 -8.48 -2.08
N GLY A 236 5.34 -8.17 -3.33
CA GLY A 236 5.63 -6.81 -3.79
C GLY A 236 7.11 -6.43 -3.68
N VAL A 237 8.00 -7.42 -3.65
CA VAL A 237 9.45 -7.25 -3.51
C VAL A 237 10.19 -7.66 -4.77
N SER A 238 11.39 -7.13 -4.98
CA SER A 238 12.27 -7.42 -6.11
C SER A 238 13.65 -7.86 -5.60
N VAL A 239 14.42 -8.56 -6.44
CA VAL A 239 15.82 -8.88 -6.13
C VAL A 239 16.58 -7.59 -5.81
N GLY A 240 17.35 -7.60 -4.73
CA GLY A 240 18.09 -6.42 -4.26
C GLY A 240 17.31 -5.52 -3.29
N ASP A 241 15.98 -5.65 -3.19
CA ASP A 241 15.20 -4.90 -2.20
C ASP A 241 15.63 -5.30 -0.78
N GLN A 242 15.50 -4.37 0.17
CA GLN A 242 15.70 -4.65 1.59
C GLN A 242 14.42 -5.20 2.23
N VAL A 243 14.60 -6.22 3.06
CA VAL A 243 13.57 -6.80 3.94
C VAL A 243 14.03 -6.62 5.39
N PHE A 244 13.13 -6.10 6.21
CA PHE A 244 13.32 -5.83 7.63
C PHE A 244 12.52 -6.84 8.43
N VAL A 245 13.16 -7.54 9.36
CA VAL A 245 12.51 -8.52 10.24
C VAL A 245 12.65 -8.06 11.68
N LYS A 246 11.52 -7.88 12.36
CA LYS A 246 11.44 -7.32 13.71
C LYS A 246 10.58 -8.21 14.60
N ALA A 247 11.10 -8.51 15.78
CA ALA A 247 10.35 -9.16 16.85
C ALA A 247 10.79 -8.56 18.21
N PRO A 248 9.86 -8.27 19.13
CA PRO A 248 10.21 -7.82 20.48
C PRO A 248 11.12 -8.83 21.19
N GLY A 249 12.18 -8.34 21.83
CA GLY A 249 13.19 -9.17 22.50
C GLY A 249 14.32 -9.68 21.58
N PHE A 250 14.33 -9.27 20.31
CA PHE A 250 15.38 -9.59 19.34
C PHE A 250 15.98 -8.34 18.72
N ARG A 251 17.19 -8.46 18.16
CA ARG A 251 17.75 -7.46 17.24
C ARG A 251 17.01 -7.53 15.90
N ALA A 252 16.74 -6.36 15.30
CA ALA A 252 16.18 -6.30 13.96
C ALA A 252 17.18 -6.87 12.94
N ALA A 253 16.69 -7.69 12.01
CA ALA A 253 17.50 -8.18 10.89
C ALA A 253 17.17 -7.39 9.61
N VAL A 254 18.21 -7.03 8.86
CA VAL A 254 18.09 -6.38 7.55
C VAL A 254 18.70 -7.31 6.52
N LEU A 255 17.88 -7.79 5.59
CA LEU A 255 18.28 -8.74 4.56
C LEU A 255 18.05 -8.15 3.18
N THR A 256 18.83 -8.61 2.20
CA THR A 256 18.61 -8.30 0.79
C THR A 256 17.90 -9.47 0.12
N VAL A 257 16.86 -9.20 -0.65
CA VAL A 257 16.14 -10.23 -1.40
C VAL A 257 17.08 -10.91 -2.41
N PRO A 258 17.32 -12.22 -2.30
CA PRO A 258 18.18 -12.96 -3.23
C PRO A 258 17.45 -13.32 -4.52
N GLU A 259 18.20 -13.77 -5.54
CA GLU A 259 17.66 -14.17 -6.84
C GLU A 259 16.63 -15.31 -6.78
N ASN A 260 16.73 -16.18 -5.78
CA ASN A 260 15.82 -17.31 -5.58
C ASN A 260 14.59 -16.96 -4.72
N PHE A 261 14.46 -15.72 -4.25
CA PHE A 261 13.35 -15.23 -3.42
C PHE A 261 13.10 -16.06 -2.14
N ARG A 262 14.16 -16.67 -1.58
CA ARG A 262 14.08 -17.41 -0.32
C ARG A 262 14.95 -16.79 0.76
N LEU A 263 14.37 -16.54 1.93
CA LEU A 263 15.09 -16.04 3.10
C LEU A 263 14.99 -17.03 4.26
N ASP A 264 16.14 -17.38 4.85
CA ASP A 264 16.22 -18.07 6.14
C ASP A 264 16.81 -17.07 7.14
N VAL A 265 16.00 -16.65 8.12
CA VAL A 265 16.31 -15.54 9.02
C VAL A 265 16.55 -16.10 10.41
N SER A 266 17.73 -15.82 10.98
CA SER A 266 18.03 -16.09 12.38
C SER A 266 18.12 -14.78 13.15
N LEU A 267 17.25 -14.60 14.14
CA LEU A 267 17.19 -13.41 14.99
C LEU A 267 17.99 -13.64 16.28
N GLU A 268 18.83 -12.66 16.63
CA GLU A 268 19.61 -12.65 17.86
C GLU A 268 18.80 -12.07 19.02
N PRO A 269 18.60 -12.81 20.12
CA PRO A 269 17.95 -12.27 21.32
C PRO A 269 18.71 -11.08 21.90
N ILE A 270 17.97 -10.11 22.45
CA ILE A 270 18.54 -8.94 23.12
C ILE A 270 17.72 -8.54 24.34
N VAL A 271 18.43 -8.18 25.41
CA VAL A 271 17.87 -7.54 26.61
C VAL A 271 18.39 -6.11 26.64
N ILE A 272 17.52 -5.13 26.95
CA ILE A 272 17.86 -3.71 26.93
C ILE A 272 17.84 -3.14 28.34
N ARG A 273 18.97 -2.57 28.75
CA ARG A 273 19.13 -1.87 30.03
C ARG A 273 19.68 -0.48 29.72
N ALA A 274 18.82 0.53 29.79
CA ALA A 274 19.12 1.86 29.28
C ALA A 274 19.22 2.93 30.36
N ILE A 275 19.93 4.01 30.03
CA ILE A 275 19.87 5.29 30.74
C ILE A 275 19.38 6.38 29.80
N TYR A 276 18.63 7.35 30.33
CA TYR A 276 18.26 8.55 29.61
C TYR A 276 19.39 9.60 29.57
N ILE A 277 19.58 10.25 28.43
CA ILE A 277 20.54 11.33 28.24
C ILE A 277 19.83 12.48 27.53
N ASN A 278 19.57 13.57 28.24
CA ASN A 278 18.94 14.74 27.64
C ASN A 278 19.85 15.36 26.55
N ALA A 279 19.25 16.10 25.61
CA ALA A 279 19.96 16.65 24.46
C ALA A 279 21.13 17.58 24.84
N LEU A 280 21.01 18.36 25.92
CA LEU A 280 22.05 19.28 26.37
C LEU A 280 23.28 18.54 26.93
N VAL A 281 23.06 17.41 27.61
CA VAL A 281 24.12 16.52 28.08
C VAL A 281 24.77 15.80 26.90
N ALA A 282 23.96 15.26 25.98
CA ALA A 282 24.45 14.56 24.79
C ALA A 282 25.27 15.46 23.86
N ALA A 283 24.94 16.76 23.78
CA ALA A 283 25.67 17.75 22.98
C ALA A 283 27.05 18.12 23.53
N LYS A 284 27.37 17.78 24.79
CA LYS A 284 28.64 18.12 25.43
C LYS A 284 29.56 16.90 25.48
N PRO A 285 30.68 16.86 24.74
CA PRO A 285 31.52 15.66 24.62
C PRO A 285 31.93 15.02 25.95
N GLU A 286 32.43 15.81 26.91
CA GLU A 286 32.85 15.30 28.23
C GLU A 286 31.67 14.77 29.05
N SER A 287 30.51 15.43 28.95
CA SER A 287 29.31 15.03 29.68
C SER A 287 28.69 13.76 29.11
N LEU A 288 28.69 13.62 27.77
CA LEU A 288 28.30 12.39 27.08
C LEU A 288 29.25 11.25 27.42
N GLU A 289 30.56 11.46 27.29
CA GLU A 289 31.58 10.44 27.57
C GLU A 289 31.47 9.90 28.99
N LYS A 290 31.19 10.76 29.99
CA LYS A 290 30.93 10.31 31.36
C LYS A 290 29.78 9.30 31.46
N ARG A 291 28.73 9.46 30.64
CA ARG A 291 27.59 8.51 30.62
C ARG A 291 27.93 7.25 29.83
N LEU A 292 28.70 7.37 28.75
CA LEU A 292 29.16 6.20 28.01
C LEU A 292 30.11 5.33 28.85
N GLN A 293 30.98 5.93 29.66
CA GLN A 293 31.80 5.19 30.61
C GLN A 293 30.98 4.45 31.67
N LEU A 294 29.83 4.99 32.07
CA LEU A 294 28.91 4.27 32.95
C LEU A 294 28.34 3.03 32.23
N VAL A 295 27.98 3.17 30.95
CA VAL A 295 27.55 2.05 30.11
C VAL A 295 28.67 1.00 30.01
N ASP A 296 29.90 1.41 29.72
CA ASP A 296 31.05 0.52 29.56
C ASP A 296 31.41 -0.28 30.84
N ARG A 297 31.10 0.26 32.03
CA ARG A 297 31.47 -0.34 33.32
C ARG A 297 30.39 -1.20 33.96
N THR A 298 29.15 -1.11 33.46
CA THR A 298 27.98 -1.69 34.13
C THR A 298 27.17 -2.59 33.22
N GLU A 299 26.09 -3.17 33.71
CA GLU A 299 25.16 -4.02 32.96
C GLU A 299 24.32 -3.27 31.90
N LEU A 300 24.49 -1.95 31.79
CA LEU A 300 23.82 -1.12 30.79
C LEU A 300 24.35 -1.43 29.39
N ASN A 301 23.49 -1.29 28.39
CA ASN A 301 23.86 -1.49 26.98
C ASN A 301 23.11 -0.59 26.00
N ALA A 302 22.37 0.40 26.52
CA ALA A 302 21.51 1.25 25.71
C ALA A 302 21.45 2.67 26.26
N VAL A 303 21.11 3.61 25.37
CA VAL A 303 20.86 5.01 25.74
C VAL A 303 19.60 5.53 25.07
N VAL A 304 18.83 6.33 25.80
CA VAL A 304 17.68 7.08 25.29
C VAL A 304 18.10 8.54 25.16
N ILE A 305 17.97 9.11 23.95
CA ILE A 305 18.40 10.49 23.66
C ILE A 305 17.25 11.27 23.06
N ASP A 306 17.01 12.47 23.58
CA ASP A 306 16.01 13.37 23.02
C ASP A 306 16.46 13.94 21.67
N LEU A 307 15.67 13.64 20.64
CA LEU A 307 15.70 14.40 19.39
C LEU A 307 14.71 15.56 19.42
N LYS A 308 13.61 15.41 20.17
CA LYS A 308 12.61 16.45 20.44
C LYS A 308 12.02 16.26 21.83
N ASP A 309 11.97 17.33 22.62
CA ASP A 309 11.43 17.32 23.99
C ASP A 309 10.09 18.06 24.11
N SER A 310 9.56 18.16 25.34
CA SER A 310 8.26 18.80 25.65
C SER A 310 8.25 20.32 25.49
N THR A 311 9.39 20.94 25.24
CA THR A 311 9.42 22.35 24.83
C THR A 311 9.07 22.53 23.35
N GLY A 312 9.03 21.44 22.58
CA GLY A 312 8.79 21.45 21.13
C GLY A 312 10.06 21.62 20.29
N HIS A 313 11.22 21.87 20.90
CA HIS A 313 12.48 22.04 20.17
C HIS A 313 12.94 20.72 19.54
N VAL A 314 13.41 20.78 18.30
CA VAL A 314 14.08 19.68 17.59
C VAL A 314 15.58 19.93 17.63
N TYR A 315 16.34 19.04 18.26
CA TYR A 315 17.73 19.31 18.67
C TYR A 315 18.80 19.07 17.60
N TYR A 316 18.40 18.87 16.35
CA TYR A 316 19.29 18.62 15.20
C TYR A 316 18.76 19.31 13.94
N ASP A 317 19.58 19.45 12.91
CA ASP A 317 19.17 20.03 11.62
C ASP A 317 18.32 19.02 10.81
N THR A 318 17.08 18.85 11.24
CA THR A 318 16.07 17.98 10.61
C THR A 318 15.68 18.46 9.22
N ARG A 319 15.46 17.53 8.28
CA ARG A 319 14.96 17.83 6.94
C ARG A 319 13.44 18.06 6.88
N VAL A 320 12.73 17.84 7.98
CA VAL A 320 11.28 18.04 8.06
C VAL A 320 10.96 19.54 7.95
N GLU A 321 10.38 19.95 6.82
CA GLU A 321 10.10 21.36 6.49
C GLU A 321 9.32 22.07 7.59
N LEU A 322 8.28 21.44 8.13
CA LEU A 322 7.46 22.03 9.18
C LEU A 322 8.26 22.42 10.44
N ALA A 323 9.26 21.63 10.86
CA ALA A 323 10.09 21.98 12.02
C ALA A 323 10.88 23.28 11.79
N ARG A 324 11.37 23.49 10.56
CA ARG A 324 12.09 24.70 10.17
C ARG A 324 11.16 25.90 10.09
N ASP A 325 9.99 25.70 9.47
CA ASP A 325 9.00 26.76 9.25
C ASP A 325 8.46 27.34 10.56
N ILE A 326 8.28 26.50 11.59
CA ILE A 326 7.79 26.92 12.91
C ILE A 326 8.91 27.40 13.84
N GLY A 327 10.17 27.35 13.41
CA GLY A 327 11.32 27.74 14.23
C GLY A 327 11.64 26.76 15.37
N ALA A 328 11.24 25.50 15.28
CA ALA A 328 11.52 24.48 16.30
C ALA A 328 12.99 24.02 16.31
N VAL A 329 13.72 24.21 15.21
CA VAL A 329 15.07 23.66 15.03
C VAL A 329 16.09 24.39 15.90
N ARG A 330 16.72 23.64 16.81
CA ARG A 330 17.82 24.07 17.69
C ARG A 330 18.97 23.06 17.58
N PRO A 331 19.80 23.16 16.53
CA PRO A 331 20.69 22.07 16.11
C PRO A 331 21.95 22.00 16.96
N ILE A 332 21.83 21.40 18.15
CA ILE A 332 22.94 21.19 19.09
C ILE A 332 23.52 19.76 19.01
N LEU A 333 22.81 18.85 18.35
CA LEU A 333 23.23 17.46 18.11
C LEU A 333 23.52 17.22 16.63
N ASP A 334 24.45 16.28 16.37
CA ASP A 334 24.59 15.57 15.11
C ASP A 334 24.20 14.09 15.36
N PRO A 335 22.93 13.72 15.17
CA PRO A 335 22.45 12.38 15.53
C PRO A 335 23.05 11.28 14.68
N ALA A 336 23.32 11.53 13.40
CA ALA A 336 23.92 10.53 12.51
C ALA A 336 25.35 10.17 12.97
N LYS A 337 26.15 11.17 13.34
CA LYS A 337 27.47 10.93 13.94
C LYS A 337 27.34 10.26 15.31
N LEU A 338 26.44 10.74 16.17
CA LEU A 338 26.21 10.18 17.51
C LEU A 338 25.84 8.70 17.46
N VAL A 339 24.87 8.33 16.62
CA VAL A 339 24.45 6.93 16.42
C VAL A 339 25.61 6.08 15.93
N LYS A 340 26.40 6.56 14.96
CA LYS A 340 27.58 5.84 14.47
C LYS A 340 28.59 5.58 15.59
N ASP A 341 28.89 6.60 16.41
CA ASP A 341 29.83 6.50 17.51
C ASP A 341 29.33 5.53 18.61
N LEU A 342 28.03 5.56 18.92
CA LEU A 342 27.39 4.65 19.89
C LEU A 342 27.37 3.19 19.38
N LYS A 343 26.99 2.99 18.12
CA LYS A 343 26.96 1.66 17.50
C LYS A 343 28.35 1.03 17.39
N ALA A 344 29.39 1.82 17.18
CA ALA A 344 30.77 1.34 17.21
C ALA A 344 31.19 0.80 18.60
N ARG A 345 30.51 1.23 19.67
CA ARG A 345 30.66 0.70 21.04
C ARG A 345 29.66 -0.41 21.38
N GLY A 346 28.82 -0.85 20.42
CA GLY A 346 27.79 -1.87 20.65
C GLY A 346 26.58 -1.38 21.46
N ILE A 347 26.42 -0.06 21.64
CA ILE A 347 25.34 0.54 22.42
C ILE A 347 24.07 0.62 21.56
N TYR A 348 22.96 0.11 22.10
CA TYR A 348 21.63 0.22 21.50
C TYR A 348 21.08 1.64 21.63
N THR A 349 20.57 2.18 20.53
CA THR A 349 20.23 3.60 20.40
C THR A 349 18.73 3.82 20.32
N ILE A 350 18.18 4.61 21.24
CA ILE A 350 16.74 4.94 21.31
C ILE A 350 16.59 6.46 21.13
N ALA A 351 15.88 6.88 20.08
CA ALA A 351 15.52 8.28 19.84
C ALA A 351 14.18 8.59 20.50
N ARG A 352 14.17 9.49 21.48
CA ARG A 352 12.95 9.97 22.12
C ARG A 352 12.40 11.21 21.41
N ILE A 353 11.10 11.18 21.12
CA ILE A 353 10.35 12.25 20.47
C ILE A 353 9.06 12.53 21.26
N VAL A 354 8.96 13.74 21.82
CA VAL A 354 7.74 14.23 22.46
C VAL A 354 6.71 14.70 21.43
N VAL A 355 5.47 14.21 21.53
CA VAL A 355 4.45 14.36 20.49
C VAL A 355 3.45 15.50 20.76
N PHE A 356 2.57 15.38 21.78
CA PHE A 356 1.41 16.28 21.93
C PHE A 356 1.59 17.44 22.91
N GLU A 357 2.57 17.38 23.81
CA GLU A 357 3.05 18.58 24.52
C GLU A 357 4.08 19.30 23.64
N ASP A 358 3.58 20.13 22.71
CA ASP A 358 4.40 20.84 21.73
C ASP A 358 3.96 22.31 21.65
N PRO A 359 4.45 23.18 22.56
CA PRO A 359 4.06 24.57 22.59
C PRO A 359 4.54 25.33 21.35
N ILE A 360 5.71 25.02 20.79
CA ILE A 360 6.20 25.68 19.56
C ILE A 360 5.23 25.44 18.41
N LEU A 361 4.80 24.19 18.20
CA LEU A 361 3.83 23.87 17.17
C LEU A 361 2.45 24.50 17.46
N ALA A 362 1.99 24.46 18.71
CA ALA A 362 0.69 25.02 19.08
C ALA A 362 0.62 26.54 18.84
N GLU A 363 1.71 27.27 19.10
CA GLU A 363 1.78 28.73 18.86
C GLU A 363 1.92 29.07 17.38
N ALA A 364 2.72 28.29 16.63
CA ALA A 364 2.94 28.53 15.21
C ALA A 364 1.79 28.07 14.31
N ARG A 365 0.93 27.17 14.81
CA ARG A 365 -0.28 26.66 14.15
C ARG A 365 -1.46 26.61 15.15
N PRO A 366 -2.01 27.76 15.57
CA PRO A 366 -3.11 27.81 16.55
C PRO A 366 -4.37 27.05 16.13
N GLU A 367 -4.56 26.83 14.83
CA GLU A 367 -5.65 26.02 14.28
C GLU A 367 -5.49 24.50 14.56
N TRP A 368 -4.30 24.05 14.93
CA TRP A 368 -4.01 22.68 15.37
C TRP A 368 -3.92 22.56 16.90
N ALA A 369 -3.95 23.67 17.63
CA ALA A 369 -3.94 23.69 19.09
C ALA A 369 -5.29 23.24 19.69
N ILE A 370 -5.25 22.79 20.95
CA ILE A 370 -6.46 22.70 21.77
C ILE A 370 -6.98 24.13 21.96
N LYS A 371 -8.29 24.35 21.82
CA LYS A 371 -8.90 25.68 22.00
C LYS A 371 -9.45 25.86 23.41
N ASP A 372 -9.43 27.07 23.94
CA ASP A 372 -10.18 27.41 25.14
C ASP A 372 -11.61 27.78 24.73
N ARG A 373 -12.60 26.99 25.15
CA ARG A 373 -14.02 27.21 24.80
C ARG A 373 -14.59 28.56 25.24
N THR A 374 -13.94 29.23 26.20
CA THR A 374 -14.38 30.51 26.75
C THR A 374 -13.80 31.70 25.99
N THR A 375 -12.61 31.58 25.39
CA THR A 375 -11.94 32.68 24.69
C THR A 375 -11.77 32.46 23.18
N GLY A 376 -11.88 31.22 22.71
CA GLY A 376 -11.61 30.81 21.33
C GLY A 376 -10.12 30.79 20.96
N GLN A 377 -9.22 31.19 21.88
CA GLN A 377 -7.77 31.16 21.70
C GLN A 377 -7.20 29.77 22.04
N ALA A 378 -5.88 29.60 21.89
CA ALA A 378 -5.21 28.38 22.35
C ALA A 378 -5.43 28.17 23.86
N TRP A 379 -5.86 26.97 24.23
CA TRP A 379 -5.92 26.52 25.63
C TRP A 379 -4.51 26.34 26.17
N ARG A 380 -4.33 26.71 27.44
CA ARG A 380 -3.03 26.69 28.11
C ARG A 380 -3.12 26.00 29.46
N THR A 381 -2.08 25.26 29.78
CA THR A 381 -1.82 24.71 31.11
C THR A 381 -1.60 25.82 32.14
N TRP A 382 -1.48 25.45 33.43
CA TRP A 382 -1.25 26.42 34.50
C TRP A 382 0.11 27.14 34.40
N ASN A 383 1.11 26.51 33.78
CA ASN A 383 2.41 27.11 33.48
C ASN A 383 2.43 27.89 32.14
N GLY A 384 1.27 28.08 31.50
CA GLY A 384 1.12 28.92 30.31
C GLY A 384 1.47 28.25 28.98
N LEU A 385 1.76 26.94 28.98
CA LEU A 385 2.10 26.19 27.77
C LEU A 385 0.85 25.85 26.97
N ALA A 386 0.88 26.14 25.66
CA ALA A 386 -0.14 25.69 24.73
C ALA A 386 0.13 24.24 24.32
N TRP A 387 -0.93 23.46 24.15
CA TRP A 387 -0.85 22.07 23.70
C TRP A 387 -1.48 21.91 22.33
N VAL A 388 -0.90 21.02 21.52
CA VAL A 388 -1.50 20.62 20.24
C VAL A 388 -2.62 19.62 20.47
N ASN A 389 -3.58 19.59 19.56
CA ASN A 389 -4.74 18.71 19.65
C ASN A 389 -4.42 17.34 19.04
N ALA A 390 -4.45 16.29 19.86
CA ALA A 390 -4.14 14.91 19.45
C ALA A 390 -5.09 14.31 18.41
N TYR A 391 -6.21 14.96 18.08
CA TYR A 391 -7.09 14.57 16.96
C TYR A 391 -6.62 15.08 15.58
N ARG A 392 -5.56 15.89 15.51
CA ARG A 392 -5.07 16.49 14.25
C ARG A 392 -4.07 15.59 13.55
N GLN A 393 -4.43 15.11 12.36
CA GLN A 393 -3.51 14.29 11.55
C GLN A 393 -2.28 15.07 11.08
N GLU A 394 -2.34 16.39 11.00
CA GLU A 394 -1.18 17.22 10.66
C GLU A 394 -0.10 17.13 11.76
N VAL A 395 -0.51 17.11 13.02
CA VAL A 395 0.38 16.89 14.18
C VAL A 395 0.98 15.48 14.13
N TRP A 396 0.19 14.49 13.71
CA TRP A 396 0.66 13.11 13.54
C TRP A 396 1.73 13.03 12.45
N ASN A 397 1.44 13.58 11.27
CA ASN A 397 2.34 13.56 10.11
C ASN A 397 3.69 14.21 10.43
N TYR A 398 3.66 15.32 11.17
CA TYR A 398 4.87 16.02 11.62
C TYR A 398 5.79 15.11 12.43
N ASN A 399 5.26 14.49 13.50
CA ASN A 399 6.05 13.68 14.40
C ASN A 399 6.45 12.33 13.77
N ILE A 400 5.62 11.76 12.89
CA ILE A 400 5.96 10.56 12.12
C ILE A 400 7.10 10.85 11.14
N ALA A 401 7.12 12.02 10.50
CA ALA A 401 8.23 12.41 9.63
C ALA A 401 9.56 12.49 10.39
N LEU A 402 9.55 13.05 11.61
CA LEU A 402 10.73 13.06 12.49
C LEU A 402 11.15 11.65 12.91
N ALA A 403 10.20 10.77 13.21
CA ALA A 403 10.47 9.37 13.56
C ALA A 403 11.13 8.59 12.40
N VAL A 404 10.62 8.75 11.18
CA VAL A 404 11.19 8.12 9.97
C VAL A 404 12.58 8.67 9.68
N GLU A 405 12.80 9.98 9.84
CA GLU A 405 14.13 10.57 9.69
C GLU A 405 15.11 10.03 10.75
N ALA A 406 14.69 9.88 12.00
CA ALA A 406 15.49 9.27 13.05
C ALA A 406 15.87 7.80 12.74
N ALA A 407 14.93 7.01 12.22
CA ALA A 407 15.22 5.65 11.77
C ALA A 407 16.24 5.64 10.61
N ALA A 408 16.14 6.59 9.67
CA ALA A 408 17.09 6.74 8.57
C ALA A 408 18.49 7.19 9.02
N MET A 409 18.60 7.91 10.14
CA MET A 409 19.88 8.22 10.80
C MET A 409 20.49 7.02 11.53
N GLY A 410 19.75 5.91 11.61
CA GLY A 410 20.24 4.62 12.08
C GLY A 410 19.89 4.30 13.53
N PHE A 411 18.98 5.03 14.18
CA PHE A 411 18.51 4.64 15.51
C PHE A 411 17.87 3.24 15.49
N ASP A 412 18.06 2.47 16.56
CA ASP A 412 17.49 1.12 16.69
C ASP A 412 16.03 1.14 17.14
N GLU A 413 15.60 2.22 17.80
CA GLU A 413 14.26 2.39 18.34
C GLU A 413 13.84 3.86 18.33
N ILE A 414 12.57 4.10 18.03
CA ILE A 414 11.91 5.39 18.19
C ILE A 414 10.93 5.27 19.36
N GLN A 415 11.17 6.06 20.40
CA GLN A 415 10.32 6.13 21.58
C GLN A 415 9.48 7.40 21.55
N LEU A 416 8.16 7.22 21.47
CA LEU A 416 7.21 8.32 21.46
C LEU A 416 6.74 8.61 22.89
N ASP A 417 6.96 9.84 23.33
CA ASP A 417 6.55 10.32 24.65
C ASP A 417 5.49 11.41 24.55
N TYR A 418 4.76 11.65 25.64
CA TYR A 418 3.61 12.54 25.72
C TYR A 418 2.56 12.23 24.65
N ILE A 419 2.39 10.94 24.36
CA ILE A 419 1.32 10.39 23.52
C ILE A 419 0.00 10.30 24.31
N ARG A 420 -0.46 11.45 24.80
CA ARG A 420 -1.63 11.58 25.69
C ARG A 420 -2.29 12.95 25.60
N PHE A 421 -3.47 13.06 26.19
CA PHE A 421 -4.12 14.36 26.44
C PHE A 421 -3.59 15.04 27.73
N PRO A 422 -3.75 16.37 27.87
CA PRO A 422 -3.28 17.10 29.06
C PRO A 422 -3.91 16.59 30.35
N THR A 423 -3.14 16.66 31.44
CA THR A 423 -3.53 16.21 32.79
C THR A 423 -3.64 17.36 33.79
N ASP A 424 -3.05 18.49 33.46
CA ASP A 424 -2.97 19.71 34.25
C ASP A 424 -3.52 20.89 33.46
N GLY A 425 -3.78 22.02 34.12
CA GLY A 425 -4.47 23.17 33.51
C GLY A 425 -5.99 23.17 33.72
N PRO A 426 -6.68 24.19 33.19
CA PRO A 426 -8.14 24.30 33.27
C PRO A 426 -8.81 23.36 32.24
N LEU A 427 -8.70 22.05 32.44
CA LEU A 427 -9.20 21.01 31.52
C LEU A 427 -10.67 21.17 31.11
N GLN A 428 -11.52 21.67 32.02
CA GLN A 428 -12.92 21.98 31.78
C GLN A 428 -13.14 23.04 30.69
N LYS A 429 -12.12 23.85 30.40
CA LYS A 429 -12.13 24.87 29.34
C LYS A 429 -11.58 24.34 28.01
N ALA A 430 -10.89 23.20 28.00
CA ALA A 430 -10.32 22.64 26.79
C ALA A 430 -11.42 22.21 25.81
N ASP A 431 -11.31 22.64 24.57
CA ASP A 431 -12.16 22.26 23.44
C ASP A 431 -11.28 21.61 22.37
N TYR A 432 -11.63 20.36 22.07
CA TYR A 432 -10.93 19.51 21.12
C TYR A 432 -11.59 19.51 19.74
N GLY A 433 -12.71 20.22 19.57
CA GLY A 433 -13.52 20.24 18.34
C GLY A 433 -14.29 18.95 18.06
N VAL A 434 -14.17 17.95 18.95
CA VAL A 434 -14.87 16.66 18.89
C VAL A 434 -15.32 16.26 20.30
N ALA A 435 -16.24 15.29 20.39
CA ALA A 435 -16.64 14.73 21.67
C ALA A 435 -15.43 14.10 22.37
N HIS A 436 -15.11 14.56 23.58
CA HIS A 436 -13.93 14.14 24.33
C HIS A 436 -14.25 12.95 25.25
N THR A 437 -14.71 11.84 24.65
CA THR A 437 -15.03 10.58 25.33
C THR A 437 -13.78 9.69 25.46
N ALA A 438 -13.79 8.73 26.38
CA ALA A 438 -12.70 7.76 26.54
C ALA A 438 -12.44 6.94 25.26
N GLU A 439 -13.51 6.55 24.58
CA GLU A 439 -13.45 5.88 23.28
C GLU A 439 -12.71 6.73 22.24
N ASN A 440 -13.11 7.99 22.07
CA ASN A 440 -12.49 8.88 21.09
C ASN A 440 -11.02 9.16 21.42
N ARG A 441 -10.69 9.40 22.71
CA ARG A 441 -9.30 9.62 23.13
C ARG A 441 -8.43 8.40 22.85
N THR A 442 -8.89 7.21 23.25
CA THR A 442 -8.16 5.95 23.04
C THR A 442 -8.00 5.65 21.55
N ALA A 443 -9.02 5.90 20.74
CA ALA A 443 -8.98 5.74 19.29
C ALA A 443 -7.96 6.69 18.64
N ALA A 444 -7.88 7.95 19.08
CA ALA A 444 -6.91 8.90 18.56
C ALA A 444 -5.46 8.47 18.83
N ILE A 445 -5.13 8.08 20.06
CA ILE A 445 -3.79 7.60 20.42
C ILE A 445 -3.46 6.32 19.65
N SER A 446 -4.39 5.36 19.60
CA SER A 446 -4.18 4.08 18.90
C SER A 446 -4.00 4.26 17.39
N ALA A 447 -4.77 5.15 16.76
CA ALA A 447 -4.66 5.44 15.34
C ALA A 447 -3.34 6.14 15.01
N PHE A 448 -2.91 7.08 15.85
CA PHE A 448 -1.59 7.71 15.73
C PHE A 448 -0.46 6.69 15.81
N LEU A 449 -0.46 5.84 16.86
CA LEU A 449 0.57 4.81 17.05
C LEU A 449 0.60 3.80 15.90
N ARG A 450 -0.57 3.41 15.37
CA ARG A 450 -0.64 2.48 14.23
C ARG A 450 -0.02 3.09 12.98
N ARG A 451 -0.33 4.36 12.70
CA ARG A 451 0.26 5.09 11.57
C ARG A 451 1.76 5.27 11.72
N ALA A 452 2.23 5.54 12.93
CA ALA A 452 3.66 5.63 13.24
C ALA A 452 4.37 4.28 13.06
N HIS A 453 3.76 3.18 13.53
CA HIS A 453 4.32 1.84 13.39
C HIS A 453 4.44 1.45 11.93
N GLU A 454 3.36 1.61 11.15
CA GLU A 454 3.33 1.32 9.72
C GLU A 454 4.40 2.10 8.94
N ALA A 455 4.62 3.38 9.30
CA ALA A 455 5.66 4.20 8.69
C ALA A 455 7.09 3.72 9.02
N LEU A 456 7.28 3.05 10.16
CA LEU A 456 8.57 2.51 10.62
C LEU A 456 8.79 1.03 10.23
N LEU A 457 7.77 0.32 9.77
CA LEU A 457 7.90 -1.07 9.30
C LEU A 457 8.99 -1.25 8.23
N PRO A 458 9.10 -0.41 7.17
CA PRO A 458 10.16 -0.53 6.16
C PRO A 458 11.51 0.05 6.64
N THR A 459 11.81 -0.07 7.93
CA THR A 459 13.06 0.38 8.57
C THR A 459 13.47 -0.62 9.66
N PRO A 460 14.75 -0.67 10.07
CA PRO A 460 15.17 -1.53 11.18
C PRO A 460 14.71 -1.03 12.55
N ALA A 461 14.20 0.20 12.66
CA ALA A 461 13.84 0.79 13.93
C ALA A 461 12.55 0.18 14.50
N TYR A 462 12.55 -0.11 15.79
CA TYR A 462 11.36 -0.47 16.56
C TYR A 462 10.57 0.78 16.97
N LEU A 463 9.26 0.63 17.19
CA LEU A 463 8.43 1.66 17.80
C LEU A 463 8.16 1.34 19.28
N ALA A 464 8.50 2.28 20.14
CA ALA A 464 8.19 2.26 21.57
C ALA A 464 7.25 3.41 21.96
N ALA A 465 6.46 3.19 23.02
CA ALA A 465 5.51 4.16 23.54
C ALA A 465 5.64 4.32 25.06
N ASP A 466 5.85 5.55 25.50
CA ASP A 466 5.83 5.91 26.92
C ASP A 466 4.39 6.10 27.40
N ILE A 467 4.03 5.36 28.44
CA ILE A 467 2.69 5.40 29.05
C ILE A 467 2.80 5.69 30.55
N PHE A 468 1.77 6.31 31.11
CA PHE A 468 1.71 6.58 32.55
C PHE A 468 1.76 5.28 33.35
N GLY A 469 2.55 5.23 34.43
CA GLY A 469 2.62 4.04 35.28
C GLY A 469 1.26 3.56 35.81
N LEU A 470 0.33 4.49 36.02
CA LEU A 470 -1.05 4.19 36.45
C LEU A 470 -1.81 3.27 35.46
N THR A 471 -1.52 3.34 34.17
CA THR A 471 -2.20 2.51 33.15
C THR A 471 -1.97 1.02 33.35
N MET A 472 -0.97 0.63 34.15
CA MET A 472 -0.68 -0.77 34.44
C MET A 472 -1.79 -1.46 35.22
N TRP A 473 -2.58 -0.73 36.02
CA TRP A 473 -3.65 -1.32 36.83
C TRP A 473 -4.98 -0.56 36.73
N GLU A 474 -4.99 0.65 36.17
CA GLU A 474 -6.23 1.33 35.79
C GLU A 474 -6.84 0.67 34.54
N LEU A 475 -8.15 0.37 34.58
CA LEU A 475 -8.88 -0.25 33.47
C LEU A 475 -9.36 0.77 32.43
N GLY A 476 -9.61 2.01 32.86
CA GLY A 476 -9.97 3.12 31.98
C GLY A 476 -8.76 3.77 31.31
N ASP A 477 -9.00 4.90 30.65
CA ASP A 477 -7.95 5.69 29.99
C ASP A 477 -7.46 6.88 30.83
N SER A 478 -7.90 6.96 32.10
CA SER A 478 -7.64 8.04 33.06
C SER A 478 -7.92 9.46 32.54
N GLY A 479 -8.73 9.63 31.50
CA GLY A 479 -8.94 10.94 30.86
C GLY A 479 -7.83 11.36 29.88
N ILE A 480 -6.80 10.53 29.68
CA ILE A 480 -5.58 10.88 28.93
C ILE A 480 -5.45 10.12 27.61
N GLY A 481 -6.36 9.19 27.30
CA GLY A 481 -6.37 8.41 26.05
C GLY A 481 -5.40 7.25 26.00
N GLN A 482 -4.66 6.98 27.07
CA GLN A 482 -3.76 5.83 27.15
C GLN A 482 -4.50 4.63 27.74
N ASN A 483 -4.58 3.54 26.99
CA ASN A 483 -5.08 2.26 27.45
C ASN A 483 -4.03 1.17 27.15
N LEU A 484 -3.73 0.34 28.15
CA LEU A 484 -2.62 -0.62 28.08
C LEU A 484 -2.79 -1.63 26.94
N GLU A 485 -3.97 -2.24 26.83
CA GLU A 485 -4.28 -3.25 25.82
C GLU A 485 -4.20 -2.67 24.41
N ALA A 486 -4.76 -1.47 24.22
CA ALA A 486 -4.76 -0.78 22.94
C ALA A 486 -3.34 -0.40 22.49
N VAL A 487 -2.50 0.11 23.40
CA VAL A 487 -1.10 0.46 23.09
C VAL A 487 -0.28 -0.80 22.82
N ALA A 488 -0.34 -1.80 23.72
CA ALA A 488 0.45 -3.03 23.59
C ALA A 488 0.13 -3.85 22.33
N GLY A 489 -1.11 -3.74 21.82
CA GLY A 489 -1.53 -4.35 20.56
C GLY A 489 -0.99 -3.69 19.30
N VAL A 490 -0.35 -2.52 19.41
CA VAL A 490 0.10 -1.73 18.26
C VAL A 490 1.62 -1.55 18.23
N VAL A 491 2.26 -1.26 19.35
CA VAL A 491 3.70 -0.93 19.39
C VAL A 491 4.58 -2.18 19.55
N ASP A 492 5.87 -2.03 19.24
CA ASP A 492 6.86 -3.10 19.48
C ASP A 492 7.28 -3.16 20.95
N TYR A 493 7.43 -2.01 21.61
CA TYR A 493 7.77 -1.92 23.04
C TYR A 493 6.85 -0.96 23.80
N VAL A 494 6.54 -1.33 25.05
CA VAL A 494 5.69 -0.57 25.98
C VAL A 494 6.53 -0.13 27.17
N CYS A 495 6.53 1.17 27.44
CA CYS A 495 7.45 1.80 28.38
C CYS A 495 6.66 2.51 29.51
N PRO A 496 6.10 1.76 30.48
CA PRO A 496 5.36 2.39 31.58
C PRO A 496 6.32 3.17 32.49
N MET A 497 5.95 4.43 32.75
CA MET A 497 6.65 5.35 33.65
C MET A 497 6.30 5.06 35.11
N LEU A 498 7.03 4.12 35.71
CA LEU A 498 6.79 3.66 37.07
C LEU A 498 7.71 4.41 38.04
N TYR A 499 7.30 5.63 38.40
CA TYR A 499 8.00 6.47 39.37
C TYR A 499 7.26 6.46 40.69
N PRO A 500 7.76 5.81 41.75
CA PRO A 500 7.07 5.74 43.04
C PRO A 500 6.71 7.10 43.63
N SER A 501 7.51 8.15 43.36
CA SER A 501 7.22 9.53 43.76
C SER A 501 5.99 10.17 43.10
N HIS A 502 5.51 9.59 41.99
CA HIS A 502 4.40 10.13 41.21
C HIS A 502 3.05 9.47 41.52
N PHE A 503 3.05 8.50 42.43
CA PHE A 503 1.83 7.92 42.98
C PHE A 503 1.35 8.72 44.20
N TRP A 504 0.03 8.85 44.36
CA TRP A 504 -0.55 9.69 45.42
C TRP A 504 -0.55 8.98 46.78
N SER A 505 -0.69 9.77 47.85
CA SER A 505 -0.78 9.31 49.23
C SER A 505 -1.90 8.27 49.41
N GLY A 506 -1.60 7.11 49.99
CA GLY A 506 -2.56 6.04 50.23
C GLY A 506 -2.78 5.09 49.03
N SER A 507 -2.19 5.39 47.86
CA SER A 507 -2.25 4.46 46.73
C SER A 507 -1.49 3.16 47.03
N LEU A 508 -1.98 2.05 46.46
CA LEU A 508 -1.38 0.72 46.65
C LEU A 508 -1.30 0.26 48.13
N GLY A 509 -2.05 0.90 49.02
CA GLY A 509 -2.02 0.63 50.47
C GLY A 509 -0.87 1.30 51.22
N TYR A 510 -0.09 2.17 50.58
CA TYR A 510 1.03 2.88 51.19
C TYR A 510 0.71 4.36 51.37
N GLU A 511 0.91 4.88 52.57
CA GLU A 511 0.76 6.32 52.82
C GLU A 511 1.73 7.13 51.96
N LEU A 512 2.98 6.68 51.84
CA LEU A 512 3.99 7.27 50.94
C LEU A 512 4.53 6.18 50.02
N PRO A 513 3.94 5.98 48.82
CA PRO A 513 4.42 4.98 47.87
C PRO A 513 5.91 5.12 47.51
N ASN A 514 6.42 6.36 47.56
CA ASN A 514 7.82 6.67 47.30
C ASN A 514 8.81 5.95 48.26
N ASP A 515 8.35 5.58 49.46
CA ASP A 515 9.13 4.80 50.44
C ASP A 515 9.19 3.30 50.12
N HIS A 516 8.38 2.83 49.17
CA HIS A 516 8.17 1.43 48.80
C HIS A 516 8.45 1.15 47.31
N PRO A 517 9.65 1.48 46.78
CA PRO A 517 9.96 1.34 45.36
C PRO A 517 9.76 -0.07 44.81
N TYR A 518 10.17 -1.09 45.55
CA TYR A 518 10.05 -2.48 45.11
C TYR A 518 8.57 -2.86 44.95
N GLU A 519 7.75 -2.55 45.94
CA GLU A 519 6.35 -2.94 46.00
C GLU A 519 5.51 -2.21 44.95
N VAL A 520 5.76 -0.91 44.74
CA VAL A 520 5.09 -0.13 43.68
C VAL A 520 5.39 -0.71 42.31
N MET A 521 6.66 -1.00 42.02
CA MET A 521 7.08 -1.61 40.76
C MET A 521 6.47 -2.99 40.57
N ARG A 522 6.65 -3.87 41.57
CA ARG A 522 6.18 -5.26 41.52
C ARG A 522 4.67 -5.32 41.30
N TYR A 523 3.90 -4.58 42.09
CA TYR A 523 2.45 -4.54 41.99
C TYR A 523 2.01 -4.06 40.60
N SER A 524 2.59 -2.96 40.11
CA SER A 524 2.20 -2.39 38.82
C SER A 524 2.49 -3.36 37.68
N LEU A 525 3.70 -3.93 37.63
CA LEU A 525 4.10 -4.87 36.60
C LEU A 525 3.24 -6.16 36.62
N GLU A 526 2.95 -6.74 37.79
CA GLU A 526 2.08 -7.92 37.86
C GLU A 526 0.68 -7.68 37.31
N ASN A 527 0.08 -6.54 37.67
CA ASN A 527 -1.28 -6.24 37.26
C ASN A 527 -1.35 -5.95 35.76
N GLY A 528 -0.40 -5.19 35.21
CA GLY A 528 -0.37 -4.91 33.78
C GLY A 528 -0.07 -6.14 32.94
N LEU A 529 0.91 -6.96 33.34
CA LEU A 529 1.28 -8.18 32.60
C LEU A 529 0.18 -9.24 32.62
N LYS A 530 -0.68 -9.28 33.65
CA LYS A 530 -1.86 -10.17 33.66
C LYS A 530 -2.90 -9.79 32.59
N ARG A 531 -2.98 -8.50 32.23
CA ARG A 531 -3.93 -7.99 31.23
C ARG A 531 -3.46 -8.24 29.80
N VAL A 532 -2.15 -8.25 29.57
CA VAL A 532 -1.53 -8.44 28.25
C VAL A 532 -0.42 -9.51 28.27
N PRO A 533 -0.74 -10.77 28.61
CA PRO A 533 0.27 -11.82 28.82
C PRO A 533 1.15 -12.07 27.58
N GLU A 534 0.55 -12.04 26.38
CA GLU A 534 1.24 -12.21 25.09
C GLU A 534 2.22 -11.06 24.77
N ALA A 535 2.07 -9.91 25.44
CA ALA A 535 2.92 -8.75 25.23
C ALA A 535 4.11 -8.68 26.20
N ARG A 536 4.32 -9.69 27.06
CA ARG A 536 5.36 -9.64 28.10
C ARG A 536 6.75 -9.25 27.57
N ALA A 537 7.16 -9.78 26.41
CA ALA A 537 8.44 -9.48 25.78
C ALA A 537 8.59 -8.02 25.30
N LYS A 538 7.48 -7.26 25.24
CA LYS A 538 7.43 -5.86 24.83
C LYS A 538 7.75 -4.88 25.97
N PHE A 539 7.74 -5.30 27.24
CA PHE A 539 7.83 -4.35 28.35
C PHE A 539 9.25 -3.89 28.64
N ARG A 540 9.42 -2.57 28.75
CA ARG A 540 10.65 -1.90 29.18
C ARG A 540 10.26 -0.74 30.13
N PRO A 541 9.96 -1.02 31.40
CA PRO A 541 9.55 0.02 32.33
C PRO A 541 10.64 1.07 32.53
N TRP A 542 10.22 2.32 32.74
CA TRP A 542 11.07 3.38 33.27
C TRP A 542 11.07 3.33 34.80
N LEU A 543 12.26 3.47 35.38
CA LEU A 543 12.54 3.40 36.80
C LEU A 543 13.05 4.75 37.29
N GLN A 544 12.68 5.13 38.51
CA GLN A 544 13.08 6.40 39.11
C GLN A 544 14.53 6.31 39.63
N ASP A 545 15.41 7.18 39.15
CA ASP A 545 16.75 7.39 39.70
C ASP A 545 16.98 8.86 40.13
N PHE A 546 15.95 9.44 40.75
CA PHE A 546 15.95 10.80 41.26
C PHE A 546 15.10 10.90 42.54
N SER A 547 15.33 11.94 43.33
CA SER A 547 14.53 12.25 44.51
C SER A 547 13.52 13.35 44.20
N TYR A 548 12.24 13.10 44.47
CA TYR A 548 11.17 14.08 44.25
C TYR A 548 10.05 13.91 45.27
N GLY A 549 9.43 15.02 45.66
CA GLY A 549 8.27 15.04 46.56
C GLY A 549 8.60 14.60 47.99
N ARG A 550 7.59 14.00 48.65
CA ARG A 550 7.72 13.43 50.01
C ARG A 550 8.23 11.99 49.93
N GLY A 551 8.83 11.52 51.02
CA GLY A 551 9.41 10.19 51.14
C GLY A 551 10.95 10.24 51.22
N LYS A 552 11.56 9.07 51.14
CA LYS A 552 13.01 8.88 51.27
C LYS A 552 13.79 9.42 50.06
N PRO A 553 15.02 9.90 50.27
CA PRO A 553 15.93 10.18 49.16
C PRO A 553 16.27 8.88 48.41
N TYR A 554 16.39 8.97 47.09
CA TYR A 554 16.72 7.84 46.24
C TYR A 554 18.24 7.69 46.13
N GLY A 555 18.75 6.60 46.71
CA GLY A 555 20.12 6.15 46.57
C GLY A 555 20.22 4.80 45.84
N PRO A 556 21.39 4.16 45.89
CA PRO A 556 21.62 2.89 45.21
C PRO A 556 20.64 1.77 45.58
N ASP A 557 20.25 1.68 46.85
CA ASP A 557 19.34 0.63 47.34
C ASP A 557 17.92 0.77 46.76
N GLU A 558 17.40 1.99 46.66
CA GLU A 558 16.09 2.29 46.07
C GLU A 558 16.05 1.96 44.57
N VAL A 559 17.10 2.33 43.84
CA VAL A 559 17.21 2.04 42.40
C VAL A 559 17.31 0.52 42.19
N ARG A 560 18.18 -0.15 42.95
CA ARG A 560 18.35 -1.60 42.86
C ARG A 560 17.08 -2.35 43.25
N ALA A 561 16.31 -1.84 44.22
CA ALA A 561 15.03 -2.40 44.61
C ALA A 561 14.03 -2.40 43.43
N GLN A 562 13.96 -1.33 42.63
CA GLN A 562 13.12 -1.30 41.43
C GLN A 562 13.59 -2.30 40.37
N ILE A 563 14.91 -2.38 40.13
CA ILE A 563 15.49 -3.35 39.18
C ILE A 563 15.14 -4.79 39.59
N ARG A 564 15.27 -5.13 40.88
CA ARG A 564 14.85 -6.45 41.40
C ARG A 564 13.37 -6.72 41.14
N ALA A 565 12.50 -5.74 41.37
CA ALA A 565 11.07 -5.90 41.11
C ALA A 565 10.74 -6.18 39.64
N VAL A 566 11.51 -5.63 38.69
CA VAL A 566 11.41 -5.95 37.26
C VAL A 566 11.75 -7.42 37.01
N TYR A 567 12.87 -7.89 37.57
CA TYR A 567 13.30 -9.29 37.44
C TYR A 567 12.30 -10.27 38.08
N ASP A 568 11.81 -9.96 39.28
CA ASP A 568 10.81 -10.77 39.98
C ASP A 568 9.44 -10.76 39.27
N ALA A 569 9.19 -9.77 38.41
CA ALA A 569 8.04 -9.74 37.50
C ALA A 569 8.22 -10.57 36.21
N GLY A 570 9.38 -11.21 36.03
CA GLY A 570 9.68 -12.02 34.85
C GLY A 570 10.02 -11.18 33.62
N LEU A 571 10.47 -9.94 33.83
CA LEU A 571 11.03 -9.07 32.79
C LEU A 571 12.55 -9.00 32.94
N SER A 572 13.24 -8.58 31.90
CA SER A 572 14.72 -8.43 31.93
C SER A 572 15.20 -7.07 31.44
N SER A 573 14.36 -6.36 30.70
CA SER A 573 14.68 -5.04 30.13
C SER A 573 14.05 -3.93 30.99
N TRP A 574 14.76 -2.81 31.14
CA TRP A 574 14.33 -1.65 31.91
C TRP A 574 15.14 -0.41 31.51
N MET A 575 14.68 0.77 31.92
CA MET A 575 15.35 2.04 31.65
C MET A 575 15.37 2.93 32.89
N LEU A 576 16.50 3.57 33.21
CA LEU A 576 16.58 4.53 34.31
C LEU A 576 16.29 5.95 33.82
N TRP A 577 15.41 6.63 34.55
CA TRP A 577 15.07 8.02 34.31
C TRP A 577 15.67 8.92 35.39
N ASN A 578 16.42 9.93 34.95
CA ASN A 578 16.75 11.12 35.71
C ASN A 578 16.90 12.29 34.74
N ALA A 579 16.12 13.38 34.93
CA ALA A 579 16.12 14.53 34.02
C ALA A 579 17.49 15.21 33.86
N ASP A 580 18.32 15.19 34.91
CA ASP A 580 19.71 15.71 34.90
C ASP A 580 20.71 14.71 34.28
N SER A 581 20.23 13.52 33.91
CA SER A 581 20.99 12.38 33.41
C SER A 581 22.08 11.92 34.39
N VAL A 582 21.86 12.07 35.70
CA VAL A 582 22.78 11.61 36.75
C VAL A 582 22.26 10.30 37.33
N TYR A 583 23.14 9.31 37.48
CA TYR A 583 22.73 7.95 37.82
C TYR A 583 23.54 7.37 38.98
N GLN A 584 22.89 6.49 39.74
CA GLN A 584 23.49 5.79 40.88
C GLN A 584 24.26 4.55 40.39
N GLU A 585 25.53 4.72 40.01
CA GLU A 585 26.39 3.62 39.50
C GLU A 585 26.42 2.42 40.44
N ALA A 586 26.45 2.64 41.76
CA ALA A 586 26.46 1.56 42.75
C ALA A 586 25.17 0.72 42.81
N ALA A 587 24.10 1.13 42.13
CA ALA A 587 22.88 0.34 41.97
C ALA A 587 22.99 -0.71 40.85
N LEU A 588 23.99 -0.59 39.97
CA LEU A 588 24.12 -1.38 38.76
C LEU A 588 25.15 -2.50 38.96
N GLU A 589 24.92 -3.64 38.31
CA GLU A 589 25.95 -4.69 38.24
C GLU A 589 27.12 -4.21 37.36
N THR A 590 28.34 -4.63 37.69
CA THR A 590 29.52 -4.38 36.86
C THR A 590 29.45 -5.23 35.59
N SER A 591 29.91 -4.67 34.46
CA SER A 591 30.17 -5.47 33.25
C SER A 591 31.17 -6.58 33.59
N GLY A 592 30.80 -7.83 33.31
CA GLY A 592 31.60 -9.04 33.59
C GLY A 592 32.68 -9.32 32.56
#